data_AF-A0A9Q0FT87-F1
#
_entry.id   AF-A0A9Q0FT87-F1
#
_cell.length_a   1.000
_cell.length_b   1.000
_cell.length_c   1.000
_cell.angle_alpha   90.00
_cell.angle_beta   90.00
_cell.angle_gamma   90.00
#
_symmetry.space_group_name_H-M   'P 1'
#
loop_
_entity.id
_entity.type
_entity.pdbx_description
1 polymer ?
#
loop_
_entity_poly.entity_id
_entity_poly.type
_entity_poly.pdbx_seq_one_letter_code
_entity_poly.pdbx_strand_id
1 'polypeptide(L)' 'MSPTGKYYIVHYGYTNMPYFLTPYHGEHYHLCDYRGGRNSQGPTEKFDHNHSSLHNVIERYFRVL' A
#
# COMPACT_ATOMS: atom_id res chain seq x y z
N MET A 1 8.30 6.31 17.71
CA MET A 1 6.98 5.74 18.06
C MET A 1 5.90 6.56 17.38
N SER A 2 4.89 5.94 16.79
CA SER A 2 3.77 6.65 16.18
C SER A 2 2.81 7.17 17.26
N PRO A 3 2.13 8.31 17.08
CA PRO A 3 1.05 8.72 17.98
C PRO A 3 -0.05 7.66 18.08
N THR A 4 -0.72 7.59 19.23
CA THR A 4 -1.82 6.64 19.48
C THR A 4 -2.86 6.69 18.37
N GLY A 5 -3.16 5.53 17.77
CA GLY A 5 -4.13 5.40 16.67
C GLY A 5 -3.59 5.78 15.29
N LYS A 6 -2.30 6.06 15.13
CA LYS A 6 -1.66 6.33 13.84
C LYS A 6 -0.66 5.24 13.47
N TYR A 7 -0.52 5.01 12.17
CA TYR A 7 0.43 4.05 11.60
C TYR A 7 1.24 4.72 10.50
N TYR A 8 2.49 4.29 10.35
CA TYR A 8 3.35 4.64 9.22
C TYR A 8 3.13 3.64 8.09
N ILE A 9 2.90 4.14 6.89
CA ILE A 9 2.85 3.33 5.67
C ILE A 9 4.29 3.06 5.23
N VAL A 10 4.65 1.79 5.00
CA VAL A 10 6.03 1.40 4.68
C VAL A 10 6.09 0.50 3.46
N HIS A 11 7.19 0.62 2.72
CA HIS A 11 7.44 -0.17 1.52
C HIS A 11 7.66 -1.67 1.83
N TYR A 12 7.51 -2.53 0.82
CA TYR A 12 7.60 -4.00 0.94
C TYR A 12 8.94 -4.51 1.51
N GLY A 13 10.00 -3.69 1.46
CA GLY A 13 11.32 -4.02 2.00
C GLY A 13 11.44 -3.95 3.52
N TYR A 14 10.39 -3.49 4.21
CA TYR A 14 10.37 -3.35 5.66
C TYR A 14 9.61 -4.49 6.32
N THR A 15 10.07 -4.92 7.49
CA THR A 15 9.36 -5.91 8.30
C THR A 15 8.08 -5.28 8.88
N ASN A 16 6.97 -6.03 8.82
CA ASN A 16 5.72 -5.63 9.44
C ASN A 16 5.93 -5.60 10.97
N MET A 17 6.02 -4.40 11.53
CA MET A 17 6.33 -4.15 12.95
C MET A 17 5.23 -3.28 13.56
N PRO A 18 5.11 -3.22 14.90
CA PRO A 18 4.15 -2.33 15.55
C PRO A 18 4.29 -0.91 15.02
N TYR A 19 3.15 -0.27 14.75
CA TYR A 19 3.04 1.07 14.15
C TYR A 19 3.42 1.20 12.68
N PHE A 20 3.83 0.10 12.03
CA PHE A 20 4.15 0.07 10.61
C PHE A 20 3.11 -0.78 9.87
N LEU A 21 2.66 -0.28 8.73
CA LEU A 21 1.75 -0.96 7.83
C LEU A 21 2.53 -1.28 6.56
N THR A 22 2.92 -2.54 6.40
CA THR A 22 3.44 -3.06 5.13
C THR A 22 2.28 -3.61 4.30
N PRO A 23 2.40 -3.67 2.96
CA PRO A 23 1.45 -4.40 2.12
C PRO A 23 1.31 -5.85 2.60
N TYR A 24 0.16 -6.46 2.33
CA TYR A 24 0.01 -7.89 2.53
C TYR A 24 0.90 -8.65 1.54
N HIS A 25 1.56 -9.69 2.04
CA HIS A 25 2.46 -10.52 1.24
C HIS A 25 1.64 -11.66 0.62
N GLY A 26 1.56 -11.72 -0.72
CA GLY A 26 0.95 -12.84 -1.44
C GLY A 26 -0.32 -12.53 -2.24
N GLU A 27 -0.88 -11.33 -2.14
CA GLU A 27 -1.93 -10.92 -3.06
C GLU A 27 -1.27 -10.20 -4.23
N HIS A 28 -1.27 -10.86 -5.39
CA HIS A 28 -0.83 -10.22 -6.61
C HIS A 28 -1.83 -9.12 -6.95
N TYR A 29 -1.53 -7.87 -6.58
CA TYR A 29 -2.11 -6.73 -7.28
C TYR A 29 -1.53 -6.74 -8.69
N HIS A 30 -2.12 -7.55 -9.55
CA HIS A 30 -1.84 -7.50 -10.97
C HIS A 30 -2.45 -6.20 -11.48
N LEU A 31 -1.61 -5.38 -12.08
CA LEU A 31 -1.91 -4.17 -12.87
C LEU A 31 -3.03 -4.34 -13.94
N CYS A 32 -3.69 -5.50 -14.00
CA CYS A 32 -4.74 -5.88 -14.94
C CYS A 32 -6.02 -5.03 -14.81
N ASP A 33 -6.25 -4.34 -13.70
CA ASP A 33 -7.46 -3.53 -13.54
C ASP A 33 -7.37 -2.11 -14.08
N TYR A 34 -6.18 -1.66 -14.52
CA TYR A 34 -5.92 -0.28 -14.96
C TYR A 34 -6.81 0.18 -16.14
N ARG A 35 -7.49 -0.73 -16.85
CA ARG A 35 -8.42 -0.41 -17.96
C ARG A 35 -9.71 -1.23 -18.00
N GLY A 36 -10.20 -1.74 -16.86
CA GLY A 36 -11.52 -2.40 -16.79
C GLY A 36 -11.52 -3.84 -16.25
N GLY A 37 -10.59 -4.17 -15.35
CA GLY A 37 -10.59 -5.45 -14.65
C GLY A 37 -11.41 -5.42 -13.35
N ARG A 38 -11.49 -6.59 -12.69
CA ARG A 38 -12.48 -6.91 -11.65
C ARG A 38 -12.31 -5.96 -10.44
N ASN A 39 -13.41 -5.44 -9.91
CA ASN A 39 -13.35 -4.70 -8.65
C ASN A 39 -12.71 -5.54 -7.55
N SER A 40 -11.76 -4.94 -6.82
CA SER A 40 -11.14 -5.54 -5.63
C SER A 40 -12.14 -6.34 -4.79
N GLN A 41 -11.96 -7.66 -4.79
CA GLN A 41 -12.95 -8.62 -4.28
C GLN A 41 -12.83 -8.77 -2.75
N GLY A 42 -11.66 -8.45 -2.19
CA GLY A 42 -11.35 -8.66 -0.77
C GLY A 42 -10.91 -7.40 0.00
N PRO A 43 -11.05 -7.40 1.35
CA PRO A 43 -10.54 -6.33 2.21
C PRO A 43 -9.01 -6.17 2.12
N THR A 44 -8.27 -7.27 1.93
CA THR A 44 -6.81 -7.29 1.72
C THR A 44 -6.41 -6.55 0.45
N GLU A 45 -7.08 -6.86 -0.67
CA GLU A 45 -6.82 -6.24 -1.96
C GLU A 45 -7.13 -4.73 -1.96
N LYS A 46 -8.21 -4.32 -1.27
CA LYS A 46 -8.53 -2.90 -1.06
C LYS A 46 -7.46 -2.19 -0.24
N PHE A 47 -6.94 -2.85 0.79
CA PHE A 47 -5.87 -2.31 1.61
C PHE A 47 -4.60 -2.11 0.77
N ASP A 48 -4.19 -3.12 0.00
CA ASP A 48 -2.99 -3.05 -0.84
C ASP A 48 -3.12 -2.04 -1.99
N HIS A 49 -4.32 -1.91 -2.57
CA HIS A 49 -4.60 -0.87 -3.57
C HIS A 49 -4.44 0.53 -2.98
N ASN A 50 -5.08 0.80 -1.84
CA ASN A 50 -4.97 2.09 -1.16
C ASN A 50 -3.53 2.36 -0.72
N HIS A 51 -2.84 1.34 -0.20
CA HIS A 51 -1.44 1.41 0.17
C HIS A 51 -0.57 1.82 -1.02
N SER A 52 -0.72 1.13 -2.16
CA SER A 52 0.05 1.39 -3.39
C SER A 52 -0.24 2.78 -3.98
N SER A 53 -1.50 3.21 -3.95
CA SER A 53 -1.91 4.55 -4.39
C SER A 53 -1.24 5.65 -3.54
N LEU A 54 -1.27 5.51 -2.21
CA LEU A 54 -0.60 6.44 -1.30
C LEU A 54 0.92 6.43 -1.48
N HIS A 55 1.51 5.24 -1.63
CA HIS A 55 2.95 5.11 -1.90
C HIS A 55 3.35 5.80 -3.21
N ASN A 56 2.57 5.62 -4.29
CA ASN A 56 2.81 6.28 -5.57
C ASN A 56 2.76 7.82 -5.46
N VAL A 57 1.85 8.38 -4.66
CA VAL A 57 1.81 9.83 -4.41
C VAL A 57 3.05 10.31 -3.66
N ILE A 58 3.46 9.60 -2.61
CA ILE A 58 4.66 9.90 -1.81
C ILE A 58 5.91 9.81 -2.69
N GLU A 59 6.09 8.72 -3.43
CA GLU A 59 7.21 8.56 -4.34
C GLU A 59 7.23 9.62 -5.43
N ARG A 60 6.09 9.95 -6.04
CA ARG A 60 6.03 11.03 -7.03
C ARG A 60 6.40 12.37 -6.42
N TYR A 61 6.04 12.62 -5.16
CA TYR A 61 6.41 13.87 -4.49
C TYR A 61 7.92 13.94 -4.19
N PHE A 62 8.52 12.85 -3.73
CA PHE A 62 9.95 12.81 -3.36
C PHE A 62 10.91 12.51 -4.52
N ARG A 63 10.47 11.84 -5.59
CA ARG A 63 11.28 11.51 -6.79
C ARG A 63 11.26 12.59 -7.87
N VAL A 64 10.51 13.68 -7.70
CA VAL A 64 10.46 14.83 -8.63
C VAL A 64 11.46 15.94 -8.23
N LEU A 65 12.44 15.62 -7.38
CA LEU A 65 13.58 16.48 -7.05
C LEU A 65 14.81 16.15 -7.91
#